data_AF-A0A5C7V8Q5-F1
#
_entry.id   AF-A0A5C7V8Q5-F1
#
_cell.length_a   1.000
_cell.length_b   1.000
_cell.length_c   1.000
_cell.angle_alpha   90.00
_cell.angle_beta   90.00
_cell.angle_gamma   90.00
#
_symmetry.space_group_name_H-M   'P 1'
#
loop_
_entity.id
_entity.type
_entity.pdbx_description
1 polymer ?
#
loop_
_entity_poly.entity_id
_entity_poly.type
_entity_poly.pdbx_seq_one_letter_code
_entity_poly.pdbx_strand_id
1 'polypeptide(L)' 'PKQTRNKPATKIDMIALARDVREFPDAYQAERARRLGVSEKGIGHALQRMNISYKKNTVASQSGRRQTAHLPGDD' A
#
# COMPACT_ATOMS: atom_id res chain seq x y z
N PRO A 1 -10.34 -21.46 13.93
CA PRO A 1 -11.12 -20.61 12.98
C PRO A 1 -10.49 -20.69 11.59
N LYS A 2 -11.26 -20.98 10.52
CA LYS A 2 -10.72 -21.02 9.15
C LYS A 2 -10.37 -19.58 8.69
N GLN A 3 -9.08 -19.28 8.55
CA GLN A 3 -8.58 -17.93 8.22
C GLN A 3 -8.72 -17.55 6.73
N THR A 4 -8.97 -18.51 5.84
CA THR A 4 -8.82 -18.36 4.37
C THR A 4 -10.15 -18.29 3.61
N ARG A 5 -11.20 -17.72 4.20
CA ARG A 5 -12.50 -17.60 3.49
C ARG A 5 -12.45 -16.48 2.45
N ASN A 6 -12.49 -16.85 1.17
CA ASN A 6 -12.68 -15.89 0.08
C ASN A 6 -14.13 -15.36 0.12
N LYS A 7 -14.34 -14.17 0.71
CA LYS A 7 -15.66 -13.52 0.81
C LYS A 7 -15.57 -12.12 0.20
N PRO A 8 -16.48 -11.75 -0.73
CA PRO A 8 -16.47 -10.43 -1.37
C PRO A 8 -16.72 -9.31 -0.36
N ALA A 9 -16.39 -8.07 -0.73
CA ALA A 9 -16.55 -6.93 0.15
C ALA A 9 -18.02 -6.52 0.18
N THR A 10 -18.80 -7.05 1.12
CA THR A 10 -20.27 -6.87 1.13
C THR A 10 -20.70 -5.40 1.34
N LYS A 11 -19.82 -4.55 1.90
CA LYS A 11 -20.13 -3.16 2.25
C LYS A 11 -19.44 -2.10 1.37
N ILE A 12 -18.54 -2.50 0.46
CA ILE A 12 -17.73 -1.55 -0.30
C ILE A 12 -18.01 -1.75 -1.78
N ASP A 13 -18.45 -0.70 -2.45
CA ASP A 13 -18.54 -0.66 -3.90
C ASP A 13 -17.13 -0.59 -4.49
N MET A 14 -16.73 -1.67 -5.16
CA MET A 14 -15.41 -1.80 -5.78
C MET A 14 -15.23 -0.83 -6.94
N ILE A 15 -16.31 -0.47 -7.65
CA ILE A 15 -16.25 0.46 -8.78
C ILE A 15 -16.00 1.88 -8.26
N ALA A 16 -16.71 2.29 -7.21
CA ALA A 16 -16.51 3.59 -6.58
C ALA A 16 -15.10 3.74 -6.01
N LEU A 17 -14.57 2.69 -5.35
CA LEU A 17 -13.19 2.68 -4.85
C LEU A 17 -12.16 2.78 -5.98
N ALA A 18 -12.36 2.08 -7.09
CA ALA A 18 -11.44 2.14 -8.23
C ALA A 18 -11.39 3.54 -8.86
N ARG A 19 -12.53 4.25 -8.94
CA ARG A 19 -12.58 5.65 -9.40
C ARG A 19 -11.83 6.59 -8.44
N ASP A 20 -12.06 6.47 -7.13
CA ASP A 20 -11.35 7.28 -6.13
C ASP A 20 -9.83 7.02 -6.12
N VAL A 21 -9.38 5.79 -6.38
CA VAL A 21 -7.95 5.48 -6.55
C VAL A 21 -7.37 6.12 -7.80
N ARG A 22 -8.14 6.19 -8.89
CA ARG A 22 -7.74 6.85 -10.14
C ARG A 22 -7.63 8.37 -9.97
N GLU A 23 -8.61 8.99 -9.33
CA GLU A 23 -8.66 10.45 -9.15
C GLU A 23 -7.68 10.94 -8.08
N PHE A 24 -7.49 10.15 -7.02
CA PHE A 24 -6.63 10.53 -5.89
C PHE A 24 -5.65 9.39 -5.56
N PRO A 25 -4.59 9.18 -6.34
CA PRO A 25 -3.64 8.08 -6.09
C PRO A 25 -2.95 8.20 -4.73
N ASP A 26 -2.61 9.43 -4.31
CA ASP A 26 -1.85 9.70 -3.07
C ASP A 26 -2.70 9.84 -1.80
N ALA A 27 -4.04 9.77 -1.92
CA ALA A 27 -4.95 9.93 -0.79
C ALA A 27 -4.82 8.79 0.23
N TYR A 28 -4.87 9.16 1.51
CA TYR A 28 -4.78 8.21 2.62
C TYR A 28 -6.10 7.44 2.82
N GLN A 29 -6.04 6.26 3.44
CA GLN A 29 -7.22 5.41 3.65
C GLN A 29 -8.36 6.13 4.40
N ALA A 30 -8.01 6.99 5.37
CA ALA A 30 -8.96 7.83 6.10
C ALA A 30 -9.73 8.82 5.20
N GLU A 31 -9.07 9.41 4.21
CA GLU A 31 -9.70 10.35 3.28
C GLU A 31 -10.65 9.64 2.33
N ARG A 32 -10.21 8.49 1.79
CA ARG A 32 -11.04 7.62 0.95
C ARG A 32 -12.28 7.14 1.70
N ALA A 33 -12.10 6.75 2.96
CA ALA A 33 -13.17 6.34 3.87
C ALA A 33 -14.21 7.45 4.08
N ARG A 34 -13.76 8.70 4.28
CA ARG A 34 -14.65 9.86 4.42
C ARG A 34 -15.46 10.13 3.15
N ARG A 35 -14.84 10.00 1.96
CA ARG A 35 -15.53 10.21 0.67
C ARG A 35 -16.55 9.12 0.35
N LEU A 36 -16.20 7.86 0.64
CA LEU A 36 -17.01 6.69 0.33
C LEU A 36 -17.98 6.30 1.47
N GLY A 37 -17.92 6.98 2.62
CA GLY A 37 -18.77 6.70 3.78
C GLY A 37 -18.51 5.34 4.44
N VAL A 38 -17.30 4.79 4.30
CA VAL A 38 -16.92 3.45 4.78
C VAL A 38 -15.86 3.52 5.86
N SER A 39 -15.57 2.42 6.54
CA SER A 39 -14.47 2.37 7.52
C SER A 39 -13.10 2.29 6.86
N GLU A 40 -12.09 2.90 7.49
CA GLU A 40 -10.69 2.89 7.03
C GLU A 40 -10.16 1.46 6.83
N LYS A 41 -10.39 0.58 7.81
CA LYS A 41 -10.00 -0.83 7.73
C LYS A 41 -10.67 -1.54 6.55
N GLY A 42 -11.92 -1.19 6.25
CA GLY A 42 -12.64 -1.70 5.09
C GLY A 42 -11.93 -1.34 3.79
N ILE A 43 -11.55 -0.07 3.61
CA ILE A 43 -10.78 0.41 2.45
C ILE A 43 -9.48 -0.40 2.31
N GLY A 44 -8.72 -0.55 3.40
CA GLY A 44 -7.47 -1.33 3.39
C GLY A 44 -7.65 -2.76 2.89
N HIS A 45 -8.66 -3.48 3.40
CA HIS A 45 -8.97 -4.83 2.93
C HIS A 45 -9.46 -4.86 1.47
N ALA A 46 -10.22 -3.85 1.03
CA ALA A 46 -10.68 -3.77 -0.36
C ALA A 46 -9.52 -3.52 -1.34
N LEU A 47 -8.57 -2.65 -0.98
CA LEU A 47 -7.35 -2.41 -1.77
C LEU A 47 -6.49 -3.68 -1.89
N GLN A 48 -6.33 -4.40 -0.77
CA GLN A 48 -5.60 -5.69 -0.77
C GLN A 48 -6.24 -6.72 -1.71
N ARG A 49 -7.59 -6.81 -1.73
CA ARG A 49 -8.31 -7.72 -2.64
C ARG A 49 -8.14 -7.35 -4.10
N MET A 50 -8.02 -6.06 -4.40
CA MET A 50 -7.78 -5.55 -5.74
C MET A 50 -6.29 -5.60 -6.15
N ASN A 51 -5.41 -6.09 -5.27
CA ASN A 51 -3.95 -6.09 -5.46
C ASN A 51 -3.38 -4.67 -5.73
N ILE A 52 -4.03 -3.63 -5.23
CA ILE A 52 -3.55 -2.25 -5.35
C ILE A 52 -2.61 -1.98 -4.17
N SER A 53 -1.31 -1.91 -4.46
CA SER A 53 -0.29 -1.48 -3.52
C SER A 53 0.41 -0.26 -4.09
N TYR A 54 0.35 0.87 -3.40
CA TYR A 54 1.00 2.10 -3.80
C TYR A 54 2.17 2.40 -2.88
N LYS A 55 3.39 2.34 -3.43
CA LYS A 55 4.62 2.74 -2.76
C LYS A 55 4.96 4.16 -3.20
N LYS A 56 5.00 5.10 -2.24
CA LYS A 56 5.48 6.47 -2.51
C LYS A 56 6.98 6.41 -2.80
N ASN A 57 7.38 6.67 -4.04
CA ASN A 57 8.78 6.84 -4.42
C ASN A 57 9.09 8.33 -4.42
N THR A 58 9.59 8.87 -3.31
CA THR A 58 9.90 10.30 -3.22
C THR A 58 11.32 10.63 -3.69
N VAL A 59 12.28 9.72 -3.53
CA VAL A 59 13.64 9.74 -4.12
C VAL A 59 14.31 8.43 -3.71
N ALA A 60 15.30 7.96 -4.47
CA ALA A 60 16.08 6.78 -4.09
C ALA A 60 16.90 7.06 -2.81
N SER A 61 16.92 6.13 -1.85
CA SER A 61 17.93 6.15 -0.81
C SER A 61 19.29 6.08 -1.47
N GLN A 62 20.17 7.08 -1.27
CA GLN A 62 21.59 6.95 -1.58
C GLN A 62 22.16 5.82 -0.72
N SER A 63 22.05 4.58 -1.21
CA SER A 63 22.75 3.45 -0.64
C SER A 63 24.23 3.68 -0.94
N GLY A 64 24.91 4.39 -0.04
CA GLY A 64 26.36 4.47 -0.06
C GLY A 64 26.91 3.05 0.00
N ARG A 65 27.79 2.71 -0.95
CA ARG A 65 28.51 1.44 -0.98
C ARG A 65 29.14 1.25 0.40
N ARG A 66 28.65 0.26 1.18
CA ARG A 66 29.36 -0.20 2.39
C ARG A 66 30.75 -0.60 1.88
N GLN A 67 31.77 0.13 2.31
CA GLN A 67 33.11 0.03 1.75
C GLN A 67 33.58 -1.43 1.73
N THR A 68 34.38 -1.70 0.70
CA THR A 68 34.99 -2.95 0.29
C THR A 68 35.71 -3.64 1.45
N ALA A 69 35.74 -4.98 1.44
CA ALA A 69 36.42 -5.79 2.45
C ALA A 69 37.85 -5.30 2.70
N HIS A 70 38.19 -5.03 3.95
CA HIS A 70 39.57 -4.74 4.36
C HIS A 70 40.34 -6.07 4.43
N LEU A 71 41.38 -6.20 3.62
CA LEU A 71 42.38 -7.28 3.76
C LEU A 71 43.48 -6.77 4.70
N PRO A 72 43.93 -7.56 5.69
CA PRO A 72 44.95 -7.12 6.64
C PRO A 72 46.34 -7.14 5.96
N GLY A 73 47.05 -6.02 5.95
CA GLY A 73 48.45 -5.96 5.53
C GLY A 73 48.91 -4.67 4.83
N ASP A 74 48.57 -3.49 5.36
CA ASP A 74 49.33 -2.28 5.05
C ASP A 74 50.44 -2.13 6.11
N ASP A 75 51.65 -2.53 5.68
CA ASP A 75 53.03 -2.29 6.15
C ASP A 75 53.31 -2.11 7.67
#